data_AF-A0A4Q1D090-F1
#
_entry.id   AF-A0A4Q1D090-F1
#
_cell.length_a   1.000
_cell.length_b   1.000
_cell.length_c   1.000
_cell.angle_alpha   90.00
_cell.angle_beta   90.00
_cell.angle_gamma   90.00
#
_symmetry.space_group_name_H-M   'P 1'
#
loop_
_entity.id
_entity.type
_entity.pdbx_description
1 polymer ?
#
loop_
_entity_poly.entity_id
_entity_poly.type
_entity_poly.pdbx_seq_one_letter_code
_entity_poly.pdbx_strand_id
1 'polypeptide(L)' 'MKHPEKSNAPLPLAKIMATSWAIQAETHVSRSRALCYAWGIFLNENVMLYRLVSKHSTRAKPQVSTSNLTLFI' A
#
# COMPACT_ATOMS: atom_id res chain seq x y z
N MET A 1 12.43 30.23 4.61
CA MET A 1 11.37 29.20 4.50
C MET A 1 11.82 28.16 3.49
N LYS A 2 12.21 26.96 3.94
CA LYS A 2 12.61 25.87 3.03
C LYS A 2 11.34 25.16 2.58
N HIS A 3 11.00 25.25 1.30
CA HIS A 3 9.99 24.39 0.69
C HIS A 3 10.46 22.94 0.83
N PRO A 4 9.63 22.01 1.32
CA PRO A 4 9.98 20.60 1.25
C PRO A 4 10.01 20.22 -0.22
N GLU A 5 11.17 19.78 -0.67
CA GLU A 5 11.37 19.18 -1.98
C GLU A 5 10.26 18.15 -2.20
N LYS A 6 9.45 18.37 -3.25
CA LYS A 6 8.53 17.36 -3.74
C LYS A 6 9.38 16.14 -4.06
N SER A 7 9.28 15.11 -3.21
CA SER A 7 9.99 13.85 -3.39
C SER A 7 9.76 13.40 -4.84
N ASN A 8 10.84 13.28 -5.60
CA ASN A 8 10.88 12.70 -6.95
C ASN A 8 10.59 11.19 -6.91
N ALA A 9 9.61 10.77 -6.12
CA ALA A 9 9.08 9.43 -6.13
C ALA A 9 8.17 9.31 -7.37
N PRO A 10 8.32 8.27 -8.20
CA PRO A 10 7.37 8.04 -9.27
C PRO A 10 5.96 8.02 -8.68
N LEU A 11 5.03 8.72 -9.34
CA LEU A 11 3.63 8.79 -8.93
C LEU A 11 3.16 7.37 -8.56
N PRO A 12 2.41 7.17 -7.45
CA PRO A 12 2.00 5.85 -6.97
C PRO A 12 1.45 4.94 -8.08
N LEU A 13 0.73 5.55 -9.02
CA LEU A 13 0.16 4.91 -10.19
C LEU A 13 1.21 4.33 -11.16
N ALA A 14 2.30 5.03 -11.43
CA ALA A 14 3.36 4.54 -12.31
C ALA A 14 4.03 3.29 -11.71
N LYS A 15 4.23 3.26 -10.38
CA LYS A 15 4.75 2.09 -9.67
C LYS A 15 3.79 0.90 -9.79
N ILE A 16 2.49 1.12 -9.57
CA ILE A 16 1.44 0.08 -9.70
C ILE A 16 1.33 -0.43 -11.15
N MET A 17 1.46 0.45 -12.14
CA MET A 17 1.46 0.06 -13.53
C MET A 17 2.68 -0.80 -13.86
N ALA A 18 3.88 -0.38 -13.48
CA ALA A 18 5.10 -1.15 -13.70
C ALA A 18 5.06 -2.53 -13.01
N THR A 19 4.61 -2.61 -11.75
CA THR A 19 4.49 -3.89 -11.03
C THR A 19 3.44 -4.80 -11.68
N SER A 20 2.32 -4.25 -12.14
CA SER A 20 1.32 -5.06 -12.84
C SER A 20 1.80 -5.58 -14.21
N TRP A 21 2.66 -4.86 -14.92
CA TRP A 21 3.32 -5.37 -16.13
C TRP A 21 4.27 -6.54 -15.82
N ALA A 22 5.06 -6.43 -14.75
CA ALA A 22 5.94 -7.51 -14.31
C ALA A 22 5.14 -8.77 -13.90
N ILE A 23 4.06 -8.59 -13.12
CA ILE A 23 3.18 -9.70 -12.71
C ILE A 23 2.55 -10.39 -13.92
N GLN A 24 2.08 -9.62 -14.91
CA GLN A 24 1.50 -10.20 -16.12
C GLN A 24 2.53 -11.03 -16.91
N ALA A 25 3.76 -10.54 -17.03
CA ALA A 25 4.84 -11.23 -17.74
C ALA A 25 5.21 -12.56 -17.06
N GLU A 26 5.18 -12.61 -15.73
CA GLU A 26 5.57 -13.79 -14.95
C GLU A 26 4.44 -14.81 -14.78
N THR A 27 3.20 -14.34 -14.60
CA THR A 27 2.06 -15.20 -14.24
C THR A 27 1.09 -15.50 -15.39
N HIS A 28 1.31 -14.89 -16.56
CA HIS A 28 0.44 -15.02 -17.75
C HIS A 28 -1.05 -14.74 -17.50
N VAL A 29 -1.38 -13.93 -16.49
CA VAL A 29 -2.77 -13.53 -16.20
C VAL A 29 -3.21 -12.34 -17.05
N SER A 30 -4.53 -12.15 -17.17
CA SER A 30 -5.09 -10.95 -17.82
C SER A 30 -4.59 -9.66 -17.18
N ARG A 31 -4.42 -8.60 -17.98
CA ARG A 31 -3.95 -7.27 -17.52
C ARG A 31 -4.72 -6.73 -16.31
N SER A 32 -6.04 -6.94 -16.26
CA SER A 32 -6.91 -6.53 -15.16
C SER A 32 -6.58 -7.27 -13.85
N ARG A 33 -6.46 -8.61 -13.89
CA ARG A 33 -6.03 -9.40 -12.71
C ARG A 33 -4.64 -9.00 -12.22
N ALA A 34 -3.68 -8.79 -13.12
CA ALA A 34 -2.34 -8.33 -12.75
C ALA A 34 -2.38 -6.94 -12.07
N LEU A 35 -3.26 -6.05 -12.53
CA LEU A 35 -3.50 -4.74 -11.90
C LEU A 35 -4.07 -4.88 -10.49
N CYS A 36 -5.05 -5.77 -10.30
CA CYS A 36 -5.62 -6.06 -8.97
C CYS A 36 -4.56 -6.59 -8.00
N TYR A 37 -3.67 -7.48 -8.44
CA TYR A 37 -2.59 -8.00 -7.61
C TYR A 37 -1.58 -6.90 -7.24
N ALA A 38 -1.15 -6.10 -8.21
CA ALA A 38 -0.27 -4.94 -7.97
C ALA A 38 -0.88 -3.94 -6.99
N TRP A 39 -2.18 -3.66 -7.11
CA TRP A 39 -2.92 -2.80 -6.19
C TRP A 39 -2.98 -3.39 -4.78
N GLY A 40 -3.25 -4.69 -4.66
CA GLY A 40 -3.23 -5.39 -3.38
C GLY A 40 -1.87 -5.35 -2.69
N ILE A 41 -0.78 -5.52 -3.44
CA ILE A 41 0.59 -5.41 -2.92
C ILE A 41 0.86 -3.99 -2.43
N PHE A 42 0.49 -2.98 -3.22
CA PHE A 42 0.69 -1.58 -2.87
C PHE A 42 -0.12 -1.17 -1.63
N LEU A 43 -1.36 -1.63 -1.52
CA LEU A 43 -2.18 -1.41 -0.32
C LEU A 43 -1.56 -2.08 0.91
N ASN A 44 -1.08 -3.33 0.76
CA ASN A 44 -0.42 -4.03 1.86
C ASN A 44 0.90 -3.35 2.28
N GLU A 45 1.70 -2.83 1.35
CA GLU A 45 2.91 -2.05 1.64
C GLU A 45 2.55 -0.83 2.51
N ASN A 46 1.50 -0.09 2.16
CA ASN A 46 1.05 1.07 2.92
C ASN A 46 0.42 0.70 4.28
N VAL A 47 -0.38 -0.37 4.35
CA VAL A 47 -0.98 -0.85 5.62
C VAL A 47 0.10 -1.40 6.55
N MET A 48 1.09 -2.12 6.03
CA MET A 48 2.21 -2.62 6.81
C MET A 48 3.09 -1.47 7.31
N LEU A 49 3.40 -0.49 6.47
CA LEU A 49 4.11 0.72 6.89
C LEU A 49 3.31 1.50 7.94
N TYR A 50 2.00 1.68 7.77
CA TYR A 50 1.14 2.31 8.77
C TYR A 50 1.16 1.55 10.09
N ARG A 51 1.03 0.22 10.07
CA ARG A 51 1.07 -0.62 11.27
C ARG A 51 2.44 -0.61 11.93
N LEU A 52 3.52 -0.58 11.14
CA LEU A 52 4.88 -0.52 11.63
C LEU A 52 5.18 0.84 12.27
N VAL A 53 4.78 1.93 11.62
CA VAL A 53 4.82 3.29 12.16
C VAL A 53 3.95 3.38 13.41
N SER A 54 2.74 2.83 13.42
CA SER A 54 1.85 2.81 14.59
C SER A 54 2.44 1.98 15.76
N LYS A 55 3.16 0.89 15.46
CA LYS A 55 3.83 0.04 16.46
C LYS A 55 5.11 0.68 17.02
N HIS A 56 5.84 1.44 16.21
CA HIS A 56 7.07 2.12 16.61
C HIS A 56 6.89 3.58 17.02
N SER A 57 5.72 4.17 16.78
CA SER A 57 5.36 5.49 17.30
C SER A 57 5.02 5.36 18.77
N THR A 58 6.01 5.59 19.63
CA THR A 58 5.91 5.74 21.08
C THR A 58 5.17 7.01 21.49
N ARG A 59 4.01 7.29 20.89
CA ARG A 59 3.14 8.40 21.27
C ARG A 59 1.71 7.89 21.44
N ALA A 60 1.31 7.78 22.71
CA ALA A 60 -0.01 7.51 23.26
C ALA A 60 -1.10 7.06 22.25
N LYS A 61 -1.45 5.78 22.29
CA LYS A 61 -2.57 5.19 21.55
C LYS A 61 -3.88 5.93 21.88
N PRO A 62 -4.69 6.40 20.91
CA PRO A 62 -6.12 6.50 21.13
C PRO A 62 -6.67 5.07 21.12
N GLN A 63 -7.43 4.73 22.15
CA GLN A 63 -8.01 3.41 22.37
C GLN A 63 -9.12 3.17 21.34
N VAL A 64 -8.78 2.70 20.14
CA VAL A 64 -9.76 2.37 19.10
C VAL A 64 -10.38 1.02 19.43
N SER A 65 -11.66 1.04 19.79
CA SER A 65 -12.48 -0.13 20.09
C SER A 65 -12.51 -1.10 18.90
N THR A 66 -12.06 -2.33 19.15
CA THR A 66 -11.94 -3.45 18.21
C THR A 66 -13.28 -4.09 17.83
N SER A 67 -14.41 -3.58 18.34
CA SER A 67 -15.73 -4.19 18.16
C SER A 67 -16.30 -4.13 16.73
N ASN A 68 -15.69 -3.36 15.81
CA ASN A 68 -16.21 -3.15 14.45
C ASN A 68 -15.35 -3.77 13.33
N LEU A 69 -14.35 -4.59 13.66
CA LEU A 69 -13.55 -5.30 12.66
C LEU A 69 -14.18 -6.68 12.37
N THR A 70 -15.38 -6.70 11.78
CA THR A 70 -15.90 -7.89 11.11
C THR A 70 -15.12 -8.07 9.81
N LEU A 71 -14.17 -9.00 9.84
CA LEU A 71 -13.61 -9.62 8.64
C LEU A 71 -14.75 -10.42 8.00
N PHE A 72 -15.34 -9.90 6.93
CA PHE A 72 -16.28 -10.68 6.12
C PHE A 72 -15.49 -11.83 5.49
N ILE A 73 -15.76 -13.04 5.99
CA ILE A 73 -15.44 -14.33 5.37
C ILE A 73 -16.45 -14.58 4.25
#